data_AF-A0A315QR29-F1
#
_entry.id   AF-A0A315QR29-F1
#
_cell.length_a   1.000
_cell.length_b   1.000
_cell.length_c   1.000
_cell.angle_alpha   90.00
_cell.angle_beta   90.00
_cell.angle_gamma   90.00
#
_symmetry.space_group_name_H-M   'P 1'
#
loop_
_entity.id
_entity.type
_entity.pdbx_description
1 polymer ?
#
loop_
_entity_poly.entity_id
_entity_poly.type
_entity_poly.pdbx_seq_one_letter_code
_entity_poly.pdbx_strand_id
1 'polypeptide(L)'
;MLKNKLIKELEQYFADDQKRIQHALKVTDYAEKLIKAFKEKYPDKNINEQVIIYTAVLHDIGIKNSEVKYGSSSGHYQEIEGPPVARKIMKSHNIDFETMDEVAEIIAHHHTPGKVSSNNFKLLYDADWLVNLPEVYNLNKKNTT
;
A
#
# COMPACT_ATOMS: atom_id res chain seq x y z
N MET A 1 3.71 12.82 12.61
CA MET A 1 4.74 12.39 11.62
C MET A 1 4.09 12.26 10.23
N LEU A 2 4.90 12.19 9.17
CA LEU A 2 4.45 12.26 7.76
C LEU A 2 3.39 11.19 7.39
N LYS A 3 3.52 9.97 7.94
CA LYS A 3 2.51 8.90 7.84
C LYS A 3 1.08 9.40 8.11
N ASN A 4 0.87 10.08 9.24
CA ASN A 4 -0.46 10.56 9.63
C ASN A 4 -0.99 11.66 8.70
N LYS A 5 -0.10 12.38 7.99
CA LYS A 5 -0.53 13.33 6.96
C LYS A 5 -1.01 12.58 5.71
N LEU A 6 -0.28 11.55 5.28
CA LEU A 6 -0.69 10.72 4.14
C LEU A 6 -1.98 9.93 4.43
N ILE A 7 -2.17 9.47 5.67
CA ILE A 7 -3.45 8.84 6.09
C ILE A 7 -4.60 9.84 5.95
N LYS A 8 -4.42 11.10 6.34
CA LYS A 8 -5.47 12.12 6.15
C LYS A 8 -5.75 12.37 4.66
N GLU A 9 -4.74 12.38 3.81
CA GLU A 9 -4.91 12.51 2.35
C GLU A 9 -5.66 11.31 1.77
N LEU A 10 -5.34 10.09 2.24
CA LEU A 10 -6.05 8.86 1.90
C LEU A 10 -7.53 8.93 2.31
N GLU A 11 -7.81 9.30 3.57
CA GLU A 11 -9.16 9.46 4.12
C GLU A 11 -9.96 10.49 3.31
N GLN A 12 -9.35 11.64 2.97
CA GLN A 12 -9.98 12.66 2.15
C GLN A 12 -10.23 12.16 0.71
N TYR A 13 -9.31 11.39 0.15
CA TYR A 13 -9.43 10.87 -1.20
C TYR A 13 -10.55 9.84 -1.34
N PHE A 14 -10.64 8.91 -0.38
CA PHE A 14 -11.66 7.86 -0.36
C PHE A 14 -12.98 8.29 0.27
N ALA A 15 -13.01 9.39 1.03
CA ALA A 15 -14.19 9.95 1.67
C ALA A 15 -15.00 8.90 2.44
N ASP A 16 -16.18 8.53 1.95
CA ASP A 16 -17.09 7.61 2.63
C ASP A 16 -16.74 6.13 2.40
N ASP A 17 -15.73 5.81 1.59
CA ASP A 17 -15.27 4.44 1.35
C ASP A 17 -14.43 3.90 2.52
N GLN A 18 -15.13 3.65 3.62
CA GLN A 18 -14.55 3.13 4.86
C GLN A 18 -13.87 1.78 4.66
N LYS A 19 -14.34 0.96 3.71
CA LYS A 19 -13.73 -0.34 3.44
C LYS A 19 -12.28 -0.16 2.98
N ARG A 20 -12.04 0.71 1.98
CA ARG A 20 -10.68 0.97 1.45
C ARG A 20 -9.79 1.68 2.45
N ILE A 21 -10.34 2.63 3.19
CA ILE A 21 -9.59 3.31 4.28
C ILE A 21 -9.12 2.30 5.32
N GLN A 22 -10.03 1.46 5.83
CA GLN A 22 -9.68 0.46 6.85
C GLN A 22 -8.74 -0.62 6.30
N HIS A 23 -8.85 -0.98 5.02
CA HIS A 23 -7.89 -1.88 4.36
C HIS A 23 -6.47 -1.31 4.44
N ALA A 24 -6.24 -0.12 3.89
CA ALA A 24 -4.93 0.52 3.89
C ALA A 24 -4.36 0.75 5.31
N LEU A 25 -5.21 1.08 6.29
CA LEU A 25 -4.79 1.21 7.69
C LEU A 25 -4.30 -0.13 8.28
N LYS A 26 -5.00 -1.23 7.99
CA LYS A 26 -4.56 -2.57 8.42
C LYS A 26 -3.27 -2.98 7.70
N VAL A 27 -3.14 -2.71 6.40
CA VAL A 27 -1.90 -2.99 5.64
C VAL A 27 -0.75 -2.20 6.25
N THR A 28 -0.97 -0.95 6.62
CA THR A 28 0.03 -0.10 7.29
C THR A 28 0.46 -0.69 8.64
N ASP A 29 -0.48 -1.16 9.47
CA ASP A 29 -0.17 -1.81 10.76
C ASP A 29 0.64 -3.12 10.56
N TYR A 30 0.30 -3.94 9.58
CA TYR A 30 1.10 -5.12 9.24
C TYR A 30 2.48 -4.76 8.70
N ALA A 31 2.59 -3.72 7.86
CA ALA A 31 3.87 -3.25 7.34
C ALA A 31 4.81 -2.80 8.48
N GLU A 32 4.31 -2.08 9.48
CA GLU A 32 5.09 -1.70 10.67
C GLU A 32 5.61 -2.93 11.45
N LYS A 33 4.76 -3.95 11.63
CA LYS A 33 5.16 -5.21 12.28
C LYS A 33 6.20 -5.98 11.47
N LEU A 34 6.02 -6.05 10.16
CA LEU A 34 6.93 -6.74 9.25
C LEU A 34 8.29 -6.05 9.17
N ILE A 35 8.34 -4.72 9.15
CA ILE A 35 9.59 -3.95 9.23
C ILE A 35 10.39 -4.35 10.49
N LYS A 36 9.73 -4.38 11.65
CA LYS A 36 10.38 -4.77 12.91
C LYS A 36 10.92 -6.20 12.84
N ALA A 37 10.09 -7.16 12.44
CA ALA A 37 10.48 -8.57 12.34
C ALA A 37 11.60 -8.78 11.31
N PHE A 38 11.57 -8.05 10.20
CA PHE A 38 12.59 -8.12 9.16
C PHE A 38 13.95 -7.63 9.68
N LYS A 39 13.98 -6.50 10.39
CA LYS A 39 15.23 -5.94 10.95
C LYS A 39 15.85 -6.87 12.01
N GLU A 40 15.03 -7.52 12.83
CA GLU A 40 15.50 -8.51 13.81
C GLU A 40 16.08 -9.76 13.14
N LYS A 41 15.43 -10.25 12.08
CA LYS A 41 15.83 -11.48 11.37
C LYS A 41 16.98 -11.27 10.39
N TYR A 42 17.07 -10.10 9.77
CA TYR A 42 18.02 -9.79 8.70
C TYR A 42 18.73 -8.45 8.96
N PRO A 43 19.55 -8.34 10.02
CA PRO A 43 20.16 -7.08 10.42
C PRO A 43 21.09 -6.47 9.35
N ASP A 44 21.67 -7.30 8.48
CA ASP A 44 22.57 -6.86 7.40
C ASP A 44 21.83 -6.45 6.11
N LYS A 45 20.49 -6.55 6.08
CA LYS A 45 19.68 -6.23 4.90
C LYS A 45 19.06 -4.86 5.05
N ASN A 46 19.31 -4.00 4.06
CA ASN A 46 18.73 -2.68 4.01
C ASN A 46 17.28 -2.70 3.51
N ILE A 47 16.47 -1.83 4.10
CA ILE A 47 15.10 -1.48 3.72
C ILE A 47 14.92 0.03 3.90
N ASN A 48 13.99 0.60 3.16
CA ASN A 48 13.54 1.98 3.36
C ASN A 48 12.16 1.96 4.03
N GLU A 49 12.13 2.20 5.34
CA GLU A 49 10.90 2.18 6.15
C GLU A 49 9.89 3.22 5.65
N GLN A 50 10.34 4.38 5.17
CA GLN A 50 9.44 5.41 4.65
C GLN A 50 8.74 4.96 3.38
N VAL A 51 9.49 4.38 2.43
CA VAL A 51 8.92 3.83 1.19
C VAL A 51 7.88 2.76 1.50
N ILE A 52 8.18 1.82 2.40
CA ILE A 52 7.25 0.75 2.77
C ILE A 52 5.97 1.33 3.37
N ILE A 53 6.08 2.23 4.33
CA ILE A 53 4.92 2.81 5.02
C ILE A 53 4.11 3.71 4.11
N TYR A 54 4.73 4.53 3.27
CA TYR A 54 4.01 5.43 2.37
C TYR A 54 3.29 4.63 1.28
N THR A 55 3.93 3.56 0.80
CA THR A 55 3.28 2.63 -0.13
C THR A 55 2.12 1.90 0.55
N ALA A 56 2.29 1.39 1.78
CA ALA A 56 1.20 0.72 2.50
C ALA A 56 -0.04 1.61 2.65
N VAL A 57 0.16 2.90 2.93
CA VAL A 57 -0.94 3.88 3.00
C VAL A 57 -1.58 4.14 1.63
N LEU A 58 -0.80 4.17 0.55
CA LEU A 58 -1.26 4.67 -0.76
C LEU A 58 -1.41 3.61 -1.86
N HIS A 59 -1.14 2.33 -1.61
CA HIS A 59 -1.06 1.30 -2.67
C HIS A 59 -2.33 1.22 -3.53
N ASP A 60 -3.48 1.25 -2.89
CA ASP A 60 -4.80 1.15 -3.51
C ASP A 60 -5.36 2.49 -4.03
N ILE A 61 -4.60 3.60 -3.96
CA ILE A 61 -5.10 4.93 -4.33
C ILE A 61 -5.58 5.02 -5.79
N GLY A 62 -5.12 4.10 -6.64
CA GLY A 62 -5.54 3.99 -8.03
C GLY A 62 -7.00 3.53 -8.22
N ILE A 63 -7.64 2.93 -7.21
CA ILE A 63 -8.98 2.33 -7.39
C ILE A 63 -10.02 3.36 -7.85
N LYS A 64 -10.08 4.52 -7.21
CA LYS A 64 -11.11 5.53 -7.52
C LYS A 64 -11.05 5.99 -8.98
N ASN A 65 -9.85 6.27 -9.48
CA ASN A 65 -9.65 6.64 -10.88
C ASN A 65 -9.91 5.46 -11.83
N SER A 66 -9.58 4.23 -11.40
CA SER A 66 -9.83 3.02 -12.19
C SER A 66 -11.34 2.81 -12.40
N GLU A 67 -12.14 2.99 -11.35
CA GLU A 67 -13.60 2.91 -11.42
C GLU A 67 -14.19 4.00 -12.32
N VAL A 68 -13.71 5.23 -12.21
CA VAL A 68 -14.17 6.36 -13.01
C VAL A 68 -13.86 6.17 -14.51
N LYS A 69 -12.64 5.71 -14.83
CA LYS A 69 -12.18 5.62 -16.22
C LYS A 69 -12.57 4.33 -16.92
N TYR A 70 -12.59 3.21 -16.19
CA TYR A 70 -12.72 1.87 -16.78
C TYR A 70 -13.92 1.09 -16.23
N GLY A 71 -14.66 1.64 -15.25
CA GLY A 71 -15.77 0.92 -14.60
C GLY A 71 -15.32 -0.32 -13.83
N SER A 72 -14.03 -0.40 -13.45
CA SER A 72 -13.43 -1.58 -12.83
C SER A 72 -12.38 -1.16 -11.80
N SER A 73 -12.30 -1.91 -10.71
CA SER A 73 -11.25 -1.81 -9.69
C SER A 73 -10.16 -2.88 -9.87
N SER A 74 -10.06 -3.53 -11.02
CA SER A 74 -9.04 -4.57 -11.25
C SER A 74 -7.61 -4.05 -11.11
N GLY A 75 -6.71 -4.86 -10.55
CA GLY A 75 -5.33 -4.49 -10.22
C GLY A 75 -4.56 -3.79 -11.35
N HIS A 76 -4.69 -4.27 -12.60
CA HIS A 76 -4.03 -3.65 -13.75
C HIS A 76 -4.36 -2.16 -13.93
N TYR A 77 -5.62 -1.75 -13.69
CA TYR A 77 -5.99 -0.34 -13.79
C TYR A 77 -5.49 0.45 -12.59
N GLN A 78 -5.48 -0.15 -11.39
CA GLN A 78 -4.92 0.50 -10.21
C GLN A 78 -3.43 0.80 -10.37
N GLU A 79 -2.69 -0.14 -10.96
CA GLU A 79 -1.26 -0.01 -11.26
C GLU A 79 -0.99 1.14 -12.25
N ILE A 80 -1.90 1.41 -13.19
CA ILE A 80 -1.82 2.55 -14.11
C ILE A 80 -2.17 3.87 -13.40
N GLU A 81 -3.24 3.86 -12.61
CA GLU A 81 -3.86 5.09 -12.11
C GLU A 81 -3.34 5.53 -10.73
N GLY A 82 -2.76 4.63 -9.97
CA GLY A 82 -2.23 4.85 -8.63
C GLY A 82 -0.98 5.73 -8.58
N PRO A 83 0.08 5.45 -9.37
CA PRO A 83 1.34 6.18 -9.30
C PRO A 83 1.22 7.70 -9.49
N PRO A 84 0.44 8.21 -10.48
CA PRO A 84 0.25 9.66 -10.64
C PRO A 84 -0.41 10.33 -9.42
N VAL A 85 -1.37 9.65 -8.79
CA VAL A 85 -2.08 10.18 -7.61
C VAL A 85 -1.17 10.16 -6.39
N ALA A 86 -0.46 9.07 -6.15
CA ALA A 86 0.48 8.94 -5.05
C ALA A 86 1.58 10.01 -5.14
N ARG A 87 2.17 10.25 -6.32
CA ARG A 87 3.16 11.31 -6.52
C ARG A 87 2.61 12.70 -6.21
N LYS A 88 1.38 12.99 -6.64
CA LYS A 88 0.74 14.29 -6.36
C LYS A 88 0.56 14.50 -4.85
N ILE A 89 0.08 13.48 -4.14
CA ILE A 89 -0.09 13.52 -2.68
C ILE A 89 1.27 13.70 -1.99
N MET A 90 2.26 12.88 -2.32
CA MET A 90 3.56 12.95 -1.64
C MET A 90 4.29 14.28 -1.89
N LYS A 91 4.17 14.83 -3.11
CA LYS A 91 4.75 16.13 -3.48
C LYS A 91 4.16 17.29 -2.68
N SER A 92 2.86 17.27 -2.34
CA SER A 92 2.25 18.33 -1.51
C SER A 92 2.80 18.36 -0.07
N HIS A 93 3.40 17.25 0.37
CA HIS A 93 4.05 17.10 1.68
C HIS A 93 5.58 17.24 1.64
N ASN A 94 6.15 17.69 0.51
CA ASN A 94 7.60 17.87 0.30
C ASN A 94 8.43 16.59 0.52
N ILE A 95 7.88 15.42 0.18
CA ILE A 95 8.67 14.18 0.12
C ILE A 95 9.66 14.28 -1.03
N ASP A 96 10.88 13.79 -0.82
CA ASP A 96 11.95 13.85 -1.81
C ASP A 96 11.64 12.97 -3.03
N PHE A 97 12.31 13.28 -4.14
CA PHE A 97 12.05 12.61 -5.41
C PHE A 97 12.37 11.10 -5.35
N GLU A 98 13.45 10.69 -4.69
CA GLU A 98 13.89 9.30 -4.64
C GLU A 98 12.86 8.42 -3.93
N THR A 99 12.39 8.86 -2.75
CA THR A 99 11.30 8.19 -2.02
C THR A 99 10.01 8.16 -2.85
N MET A 100 9.62 9.27 -3.47
CA MET A 100 8.41 9.32 -4.31
C MET A 100 8.50 8.38 -5.51
N ASP A 101 9.67 8.26 -6.11
CA ASP A 101 9.91 7.45 -7.29
C ASP A 101 9.79 5.96 -6.96
N GLU A 102 10.43 5.52 -5.88
CA GLU A 102 10.34 4.13 -5.44
C GLU A 102 8.92 3.75 -4.98
N VAL A 103 8.24 4.62 -4.23
CA VAL A 103 6.83 4.39 -3.86
C VAL A 103 5.97 4.25 -5.11
N ALA A 104 6.09 5.16 -6.07
CA ALA A 104 5.31 5.11 -7.30
C ALA A 104 5.60 3.85 -8.13
N GLU A 105 6.85 3.39 -8.17
CA GLU A 105 7.24 2.15 -8.86
C GLU A 105 6.65 0.91 -8.18
N ILE A 106 6.63 0.86 -6.84
CA ILE A 106 5.97 -0.25 -6.13
C ILE A 106 4.46 -0.23 -6.36
N ILE A 107 3.82 0.94 -6.31
CA ILE A 107 2.38 1.08 -6.61
C ILE A 107 2.08 0.65 -8.05
N ALA A 108 2.96 0.93 -9.01
CA ALA A 108 2.77 0.52 -10.40
C ALA A 108 2.82 -1.00 -10.62
N HIS A 109 3.20 -1.78 -9.62
CA HIS A 109 3.42 -3.23 -9.76
C HIS A 109 2.91 -4.06 -8.57
N HIS A 110 2.14 -3.49 -7.65
CA HIS A 110 1.76 -4.17 -6.41
C HIS A 110 0.79 -5.35 -6.63
N HIS A 111 0.12 -5.43 -7.78
CA HIS A 111 -0.67 -6.61 -8.21
C HIS A 111 0.12 -7.55 -9.14
N THR A 112 1.34 -7.19 -9.51
CA THR A 112 2.21 -7.92 -10.46
C THR A 112 3.52 -8.35 -9.77
N PRO A 113 3.48 -9.38 -8.89
CA PRO A 113 4.67 -9.86 -8.20
C PRO A 113 5.77 -10.31 -9.17
N GLY A 114 7.02 -10.04 -8.81
CA GLY A 114 8.20 -10.41 -9.61
C GLY A 114 8.69 -9.33 -10.57
N LYS A 115 8.00 -8.19 -10.69
CA LYS A 115 8.50 -7.01 -11.42
C LYS A 115 9.47 -6.16 -10.62
N VAL A 116 9.13 -5.89 -9.36
CA VAL A 116 10.00 -5.17 -8.42
C VAL A 116 10.60 -6.18 -7.43
N SER A 117 11.94 -6.26 -7.40
CA SER A 117 12.65 -7.27 -6.59
C SER A 117 13.15 -6.77 -5.23
N SER A 118 12.85 -5.52 -4.87
CA SER A 118 13.32 -4.89 -3.64
C SER A 118 12.72 -5.54 -2.39
N ASN A 119 13.42 -5.43 -1.26
CA ASN A 119 12.86 -5.86 0.03
C ASN A 119 11.66 -4.98 0.43
N ASN A 120 11.65 -3.71 0.01
CA ASN A 120 10.55 -2.79 0.25
C ASN A 120 9.26 -3.29 -0.41
N PHE A 121 9.34 -3.70 -1.68
CA PHE A 121 8.22 -4.32 -2.39
C PHE A 121 7.74 -5.58 -1.67
N LYS A 122 8.65 -6.49 -1.32
CA LYS A 122 8.29 -7.76 -0.67
C LYS A 122 7.57 -7.55 0.65
N LEU A 123 8.05 -6.63 1.48
CA LEU A 123 7.42 -6.33 2.77
C LEU A 123 6.03 -5.71 2.61
N LEU A 124 5.85 -4.83 1.63
CA LEU A 124 4.53 -4.29 1.30
C LEU A 124 3.60 -5.39 0.77
N TYR A 125 4.07 -6.20 -0.17
CA TYR A 125 3.29 -7.30 -0.77
C TYR A 125 2.83 -8.29 0.31
N ASP A 126 3.72 -8.68 1.22
CA ASP A 126 3.38 -9.55 2.35
C ASP A 126 2.36 -8.86 3.29
N ALA A 127 2.50 -7.56 3.57
CA ALA A 127 1.56 -6.82 4.41
C ALA A 127 0.14 -6.80 3.82
N ASP A 128 0.01 -6.55 2.51
CA ASP A 128 -1.28 -6.55 1.81
C ASP A 128 -1.92 -7.94 1.81
N TRP A 129 -1.15 -8.99 1.50
CA TRP A 129 -1.65 -10.35 1.56
C TRP A 129 -2.08 -10.76 2.97
N LEU A 130 -1.39 -10.35 4.03
CA LEU A 130 -1.83 -10.64 5.40
C LEU A 130 -3.22 -10.07 5.73
N VAL A 131 -3.60 -8.95 5.11
CA VAL A 131 -4.96 -8.38 5.23
C VAL A 131 -5.95 -9.10 4.32
N ASN A 132 -5.55 -9.46 3.10
CA ASN A 132 -6.42 -10.05 2.09
C ASN A 132 -6.71 -11.55 2.29
N LEU A 133 -5.73 -12.34 2.77
CA LEU A 133 -5.85 -13.80 2.91
C LEU A 133 -7.08 -14.25 3.71
N PRO A 134 -7.43 -13.65 4.87
CA PRO A 134 -8.61 -14.04 5.62
C PRO A 134 -9.93 -13.87 4.85
N GLU A 135 -10.03 -12.84 4.01
CA GLU A 135 -11.21 -12.60 3.16
C GLU A 135 -11.25 -13.57 1.99
N VAL A 136 -10.13 -13.73 1.28
CA VAL A 136 -10.01 -14.63 0.11
C VAL A 136 -10.36 -16.08 0.46
N TYR A 137 -9.88 -16.57 1.62
CA TYR A 137 -10.10 -17.95 2.05
C TYR A 137 -11.26 -18.12 3.04
N ASN A 138 -12.10 -17.09 3.23
CA ASN A 138 -13.22 -17.10 4.19
C ASN A 138 -12.81 -17.56 5.61
N LEU A 139 -11.58 -17.28 6.04
CA LEU A 139 -11.05 -17.73 7.33
C LEU A 139 -11.80 -17.10 8.51
N ASN A 140 -12.46 -15.96 8.29
CA ASN A 140 -13.29 -15.26 9.26
C ASN A 140 -14.62 -15.98 9.58
N LYS A 141 -15.01 -17.03 8.83
CA LYS A 141 -16.28 -17.76 9.03
C LYS A 141 -16.19 -18.93 10.01
N LYS A 142 -15.05 -19.15 10.69
CA LYS A 142 -14.82 -20.39 11.46
C LYS A 142 -15.25 -20.39 12.94
N ASN A 143 -15.91 -19.36 13.47
CA ASN A 143 -16.33 -19.34 14.89
C ASN A 143 -17.83 -19.08 15.10
N THR A 144 -18.68 -19.85 14.41
CA THR A 144 -20.09 -20.03 14.81
C THR A 144 -20.42 -21.51 14.68
N THR A 145 -20.12 -22.25 15.75
CA THR A 145 -20.77 -23.51 16.14
C THR A 145 -21.16 -23.38 17.59
#